data_AF-A0A352NTH8-F1
#
_entry.id   AF-A0A352NTH8-F1
#
_cell.length_a   1.000
_cell.length_b   1.000
_cell.length_c   1.000
_cell.angle_alpha   90.00
_cell.angle_beta   90.00
_cell.angle_gamma   90.00
#
_symmetry.space_group_name_H-M   'P 1'
#
loop_
_entity.id
_entity.type
_entity.pdbx_description
1 polymer ?
#
loop_
_entity_poly.entity_id
_entity_poly.type
_entity_poly.pdbx_seq_one_letter_code
_entity_poly.pdbx_strand_id
1 'polypeptide(L)'
;MFNTKYVMSKGLASAENEDMEMLSSYARKGWILYKFGIWGYKLKKSEPQQLKYSLDYRDNPDKEYFLYFKEAGWSYVCSIGNTGHIFSASEGTKPIYTDNDTESEKYMGQYEMMKKIAIPSSLCTILFFILASLSKYGYIPDIYKMIFVAFLIPSIIITVYTVIPCMSFYSKINKLKTNGDTENKNGNYKIAHALLTVMTLLLVGLFLLSKFKFLHIANAVFYILCFICILLVMSICLVK
;
A
#
# COMPACT_ATOMS: atom_id res chain seq x y z
N MET A 1 32.82 12.86 -5.54
CA MET A 1 32.16 11.72 -4.86
C MET A 1 30.73 12.11 -4.57
N PHE A 2 29.75 11.28 -4.92
CA PHE A 2 28.36 11.54 -4.55
C PHE A 2 28.20 11.34 -3.03
N ASN A 3 27.88 12.42 -2.30
CA ASN A 3 27.64 12.38 -0.86
C ASN A 3 26.23 11.86 -0.50
N THR A 4 25.48 11.39 -1.50
CA THR A 4 24.11 10.92 -1.36
C THR A 4 23.93 9.55 -2.01
N LYS A 5 22.98 8.78 -1.47
CA LYS A 5 22.62 7.44 -1.93
C LYS A 5 21.10 7.30 -1.95
N TYR A 6 20.55 6.71 -3.00
CA TYR A 6 19.14 6.34 -3.06
C TYR A 6 18.96 4.87 -2.71
N VAL A 7 17.92 4.56 -1.94
CA VAL A 7 17.55 3.18 -1.58
C VAL A 7 16.05 3.03 -1.77
N MET A 8 15.64 1.97 -2.46
CA MET A 8 14.23 1.68 -2.71
C MET A 8 13.53 1.25 -1.42
N SER A 9 12.31 1.73 -1.17
CA SER A 9 11.46 1.22 -0.10
C SER A 9 10.90 -0.14 -0.49
N LYS A 10 10.76 -1.04 0.48
CA LYS A 10 10.06 -2.32 0.33
C LYS A 10 8.53 -2.16 0.39
N GLY A 11 8.05 -0.95 0.67
CA GLY A 11 6.64 -0.58 0.74
C GLY A 11 6.20 -0.38 2.18
N LEU A 12 6.19 0.87 2.65
CA LEU A 12 5.85 1.25 4.03
C LEU A 12 4.56 0.61 4.59
N ALA A 13 3.51 0.51 3.78
CA ALA A 13 2.25 -0.05 4.25
C ALA A 13 2.40 -1.53 4.68
N SER A 14 3.26 -2.29 3.99
CA SER A 14 3.37 -3.76 4.13
C SER A 14 4.67 -4.23 4.79
N ALA A 15 5.78 -3.57 4.51
CA ALA A 15 7.13 -3.96 4.93
C ALA A 15 7.80 -2.88 5.79
N GLU A 16 7.02 -2.16 6.59
CA GLU A 16 7.50 -1.06 7.44
C GLU A 16 8.72 -1.43 8.30
N ASN A 17 8.63 -2.54 9.04
CA ASN A 17 9.69 -2.99 9.93
C ASN A 17 10.96 -3.30 9.13
N GLU A 18 10.81 -3.95 7.98
CA GLU A 18 11.94 -4.24 7.09
C GLU A 18 12.59 -2.96 6.54
N ASP A 19 11.80 -1.93 6.24
CA ASP A 19 12.32 -0.61 5.84
C ASP A 19 13.07 0.07 6.99
N MET A 20 12.52 0.06 8.21
CA MET A 20 13.19 0.66 9.39
C MET A 20 14.50 -0.07 9.73
N GLU A 21 14.51 -1.40 9.65
CA GLU A 21 15.71 -2.22 9.84
C GLU A 21 16.74 -1.98 8.74
N MET A 22 16.30 -1.91 7.49
CA MET A 22 17.16 -1.57 6.35
C MET A 22 17.84 -0.22 6.58
N LEU A 23 17.09 0.82 6.96
CA LEU A 23 17.63 2.14 7.25
C LEU A 23 18.62 2.12 8.43
N SER A 24 18.31 1.37 9.48
CA SER A 24 19.22 1.16 10.63
C SER A 24 20.53 0.50 10.19
N SER A 25 20.46 -0.50 9.29
CA SER A 25 21.64 -1.17 8.72
C SER A 25 22.51 -0.22 7.89
N TYR A 26 21.91 0.76 7.22
CA TYR A 26 22.63 1.79 6.49
C TYR A 26 23.29 2.80 7.42
N ALA A 27 22.62 3.20 8.51
CA ALA A 27 23.19 4.09 9.51
C ALA A 27 24.47 3.51 10.12
N ARG A 28 24.48 2.21 10.44
CA ARG A 28 25.68 1.49 10.93
C ARG A 28 26.84 1.47 9.93
N LYS A 29 26.58 1.73 8.65
CA LYS A 29 27.57 1.81 7.57
C LYS A 29 27.93 3.25 7.20
N GLY A 30 27.48 4.24 7.97
CA GLY A 30 27.73 5.67 7.70
C GLY A 30 26.82 6.28 6.62
N TRP A 31 25.64 5.69 6.39
CA TRP A 31 24.64 6.23 5.47
C TRP A 31 23.37 6.58 6.24
N ILE A 32 23.17 7.86 6.51
CA ILE A 32 22.09 8.35 7.38
C ILE A 32 20.93 8.84 6.52
N LEU A 33 19.71 8.43 6.86
CA LEU A 33 18.49 8.93 6.24
C LEU A 33 18.38 10.45 6.45
N TYR A 34 18.06 11.19 5.39
CA TYR A 34 17.76 12.62 5.52
C TYR A 34 16.49 13.06 4.80
N LYS A 35 15.96 12.26 3.86
CA LYS A 35 14.71 12.58 3.17
C LYS A 35 14.07 11.35 2.56
N PHE A 36 12.74 11.39 2.43
CA PHE A 36 12.04 10.54 1.48
C PHE A 36 12.42 10.88 0.03
N GLY A 37 12.57 9.84 -0.78
CA GLY A 37 12.60 9.92 -2.23
C GLY A 37 11.28 9.47 -2.84
N ILE A 38 11.16 9.58 -4.16
CA ILE A 38 10.03 9.01 -4.89
C ILE A 38 10.21 7.48 -4.81
N TRP A 39 9.28 6.77 -4.16
CA TRP A 39 9.31 5.31 -3.93
C TRP A 39 10.40 4.78 -2.99
N GLY A 40 11.08 5.63 -2.23
CA GLY A 40 12.18 5.19 -1.38
C GLY A 40 12.78 6.28 -0.53
N TYR A 41 14.08 6.19 -0.30
CA TYR A 41 14.81 6.97 0.67
C TYR A 41 16.07 7.59 0.06
N LYS A 42 16.37 8.80 0.50
CA LYS A 42 17.64 9.48 0.22
C LYS A 42 18.48 9.50 1.50
N LEU A 43 19.66 8.91 1.39
CA LEU A 43 20.65 8.82 2.45
C LEU A 43 21.81 9.78 2.13
N LYS A 44 22.46 10.29 3.18
CA LYS A 44 23.68 11.10 3.07
C LYS A 44 24.83 10.39 3.77
N LYS A 45 26.04 10.53 3.23
CA LYS A 45 27.25 10.00 3.85
C LYS A 45 27.52 10.73 5.17
N SER A 46 27.88 9.98 6.20
CA SER A 46 28.16 10.42 7.57
C SER A 46 29.07 9.40 8.24
N GLU A 47 29.54 9.70 9.45
CA GLU A 47 30.14 8.67 10.31
C GLU A 47 29.13 7.56 10.65
N PRO A 48 29.59 6.30 10.80
CA PRO A 48 28.77 5.19 11.28
C PRO A 48 28.06 5.51 12.61
N GLN A 49 26.75 5.24 12.67
CA GLN A 49 25.94 5.47 13.87
C GLN A 49 25.05 4.26 14.16
N GLN A 50 24.92 3.90 15.43
CA GLN A 50 23.98 2.89 15.91
C GLN A 50 22.62 3.57 16.15
N LEU A 51 21.87 3.75 15.07
CA LEU A 51 20.51 4.30 15.10
C LEU A 51 19.48 3.21 14.84
N LYS A 52 18.35 3.31 15.54
CA LYS A 52 17.10 2.67 15.13
C LYS A 52 16.15 3.71 14.56
N TYR A 53 15.35 3.31 13.59
CA TYR A 53 14.32 4.15 12.99
C TYR A 53 12.92 3.66 13.38
N SER A 54 11.98 4.58 13.45
CA SER A 54 10.55 4.28 13.61
C SER A 54 9.72 5.25 12.79
N LEU A 55 8.56 4.78 12.33
CA LEU A 55 7.59 5.55 11.57
C LEU A 55 6.35 5.76 12.44
N ASP A 56 5.84 6.98 12.44
CA ASP A 56 4.52 7.32 12.97
C ASP A 56 3.71 8.09 11.92
N TYR A 57 2.39 8.05 12.04
CA TYR A 57 1.44 8.76 11.19
C TYR A 57 0.67 9.80 11.99
N ARG A 58 0.78 11.06 11.58
CA ARG A 58 -0.01 12.17 12.09
C ARG A 58 -0.30 13.12 10.95
N ASP A 59 -1.57 13.35 10.66
CA ASP A 59 -1.95 14.36 9.70
C ASP A 59 -1.77 15.75 10.32
N ASN A 60 -1.09 16.63 9.59
CA ASN A 60 -0.83 18.01 9.99
C ASN A 60 -0.24 18.14 11.40
N PRO A 61 0.94 17.55 11.66
CA PRO A 61 1.57 17.63 12.97
C PRO A 61 1.94 19.08 13.32
N ASP A 62 1.75 19.42 14.58
CA ASP A 62 2.24 20.66 15.17
C ASP A 62 3.63 20.46 15.80
N LYS A 63 4.15 21.50 16.44
CA LYS A 63 5.45 21.44 17.13
C LYS A 63 5.40 20.55 18.37
N GLU A 64 4.26 20.48 19.05
CA GLU A 64 4.08 19.71 20.28
C GLU A 64 4.20 18.21 19.99
N TYR A 65 3.66 17.75 18.87
CA TYR A 65 3.82 16.39 18.37
C TYR A 65 5.29 15.97 18.25
N PHE A 66 6.14 16.80 17.64
CA PHE A 66 7.57 16.49 17.51
C PHE A 66 8.32 16.61 18.86
N LEU A 67 7.90 17.54 19.73
CA LEU A 67 8.49 17.71 21.04
C LEU A 67 8.24 16.50 21.94
N TYR A 68 7.02 15.95 21.91
CA TYR A 68 6.65 14.72 22.63
C TYR A 68 7.62 13.57 22.33
N PHE A 69 7.94 13.33 21.05
CA PHE A 69 8.91 12.32 20.68
C PHE A 69 10.34 12.67 21.10
N LYS A 70 10.72 13.94 20.99
CA LYS A 70 12.03 14.41 21.42
C LYS A 70 12.27 14.17 22.91
N GLU A 71 11.27 14.42 23.74
CA GLU A 71 11.31 14.15 25.19
C GLU A 71 11.41 12.65 25.50
N ALA A 72 10.81 11.81 24.65
CA ALA A 72 10.95 10.34 24.71
C ALA A 72 12.27 9.80 24.12
N GLY A 73 13.22 10.66 23.74
CA GLY A 73 14.52 10.29 23.19
C GLY A 73 14.54 10.03 21.68
N TRP A 74 13.48 10.40 20.96
CA TRP A 74 13.35 10.23 19.52
C TRP A 74 13.55 11.56 18.77
N SER A 75 14.48 11.59 17.83
CA SER A 75 14.72 12.75 16.97
C SER A 75 13.97 12.63 15.65
N TYR A 76 13.25 13.67 15.27
CA TYR A 76 12.63 13.77 13.95
C TYR A 76 13.69 13.74 12.83
N VAL A 77 13.44 12.97 11.77
CA VAL A 77 14.35 12.83 10.62
C VAL A 77 13.76 13.48 9.37
N CYS A 78 12.62 12.96 8.90
CA CYS A 78 11.96 13.47 7.69
C CYS A 78 10.50 13.02 7.61
N SER A 79 9.73 13.71 6.77
CA SER A 79 8.32 13.41 6.52
C SER A 79 8.03 13.09 5.06
N ILE A 80 7.06 12.21 4.81
CA ILE A 80 6.43 12.03 3.51
C ILE A 80 5.09 12.77 3.51
N GLY A 81 5.01 13.83 2.71
CA GLY A 81 3.90 14.78 2.80
C GLY A 81 3.80 15.36 4.22
N ASN A 82 2.56 15.50 4.70
CA ASN A 82 2.25 16.00 6.04
C ASN A 82 1.55 14.94 6.89
N THR A 83 1.88 13.66 6.66
CA THR A 83 1.13 12.52 7.19
C THR A 83 2.02 11.44 7.82
N GLY A 84 3.16 11.08 7.19
CA GLY A 84 4.06 10.06 7.70
C GLY A 84 5.41 10.63 8.12
N HIS A 85 5.86 10.32 9.34
CA HIS A 85 7.04 10.93 9.97
C HIS A 85 8.01 9.86 10.46
N ILE A 86 9.24 9.89 9.95
CA ILE A 86 10.31 9.01 10.43
C ILE A 86 11.08 9.71 11.54
N PHE A 87 11.29 8.96 12.62
CA PHE A 87 12.11 9.31 13.77
C PHE A 87 13.29 8.36 13.89
N SER A 88 14.37 8.84 14.51
CA SER A 88 15.53 8.03 14.87
C SER A 88 15.89 8.20 16.33
N ALA A 89 16.40 7.14 16.95
CA ALA A 89 16.93 7.16 18.31
C ALA A 89 18.14 6.25 18.42
N SER A 90 18.87 6.32 19.54
CA SER A 90 19.94 5.38 19.84
C SER A 90 19.39 3.96 20.01
N GLU A 91 20.23 2.96 19.71
CA GLU A 91 19.94 1.59 20.09
C GLU A 91 19.72 1.51 21.62
N GLY A 92 18.63 0.85 22.05
CA GLY A 92 18.23 0.77 23.47
C GLY A 92 17.19 1.80 23.94
N THR A 93 16.87 2.85 23.17
CA THR A 93 15.73 3.73 23.51
C THR A 93 14.44 2.89 23.56
N LYS A 94 13.46 3.27 24.38
CA LYS A 94 12.14 2.61 24.40
C LYS A 94 11.46 2.76 23.02
N PRO A 95 10.74 1.74 22.49
CA PRO A 95 9.90 1.89 21.30
C PRO A 95 8.85 3.00 21.49
N ILE A 96 8.41 3.62 20.38
CA ILE A 96 7.34 4.64 20.43
C ILE A 96 6.03 4.04 20.98
N TYR A 97 5.67 2.84 20.51
CA TYR A 97 4.51 2.09 20.99
C TYR A 97 4.98 0.92 21.82
N THR A 98 4.37 0.73 22.99
CA THR A 98 4.69 -0.39 23.88
C THR A 98 3.51 -1.30 24.18
N ASP A 99 2.35 -0.93 23.69
CA ASP A 99 1.13 -1.71 23.78
C ASP A 99 0.47 -1.77 22.39
N ASN A 100 -0.29 -2.84 22.18
CA ASN A 100 -0.91 -3.10 20.88
C ASN A 100 -2.05 -2.13 20.57
N ASP A 101 -2.70 -1.56 21.58
CA ASP A 101 -3.84 -0.67 21.37
C ASP A 101 -3.37 0.63 20.72
N THR A 102 -2.35 1.27 21.30
CA THR A 102 -1.73 2.49 20.74
C THR A 102 -1.03 2.22 19.42
N GLU A 103 -0.39 1.06 19.24
CA GLU A 103 0.18 0.67 17.94
C GLU A 103 -0.92 0.45 16.88
N SER A 104 -2.11 -0.03 17.27
CA SER A 104 -3.22 -0.22 16.33
C SER A 104 -3.82 1.12 15.90
N GLU A 105 -3.91 2.09 16.81
CA GLU A 105 -4.43 3.43 16.54
C GLU A 105 -3.60 4.18 15.51
N LYS A 106 -2.27 4.01 15.55
CA LYS A 106 -1.32 4.51 14.53
C LYS A 106 -1.78 4.16 13.11
N TYR A 107 -2.23 2.93 12.88
CA TYR A 107 -2.65 2.48 11.55
C TYR A 107 -4.11 2.80 11.22
N MET A 108 -4.94 3.06 12.23
CA MET A 108 -6.37 3.28 12.07
C MET A 108 -6.68 4.53 11.21
N GLY A 109 -5.99 5.63 11.46
CA GLY A 109 -6.16 6.86 10.66
C GLY A 109 -5.83 6.63 9.19
N GLN A 110 -4.70 5.96 8.91
CA GLN A 110 -4.27 5.62 7.55
C GLN A 110 -5.25 4.68 6.86
N TYR A 111 -5.77 3.68 7.58
CA TYR A 111 -6.78 2.77 7.07
C TYR A 111 -8.05 3.52 6.68
N GLU A 112 -8.60 4.36 7.55
CA GLU A 112 -9.85 5.10 7.26
C GLU A 112 -9.68 6.09 6.10
N MET A 113 -8.53 6.75 5.98
CA MET A 113 -8.21 7.61 4.84
C MET A 113 -8.15 6.80 3.53
N MET A 114 -7.41 5.69 3.53
CA MET A 114 -7.27 4.86 2.33
C MET A 114 -8.59 4.21 1.93
N LYS A 115 -9.39 3.75 2.90
CA LYS A 115 -10.70 3.13 2.68
C LYS A 115 -11.66 4.06 1.93
N LYS A 116 -11.69 5.35 2.29
CA LYS A 116 -12.53 6.37 1.64
C LYS A 116 -12.22 6.55 0.15
N ILE A 117 -11.01 6.22 -0.29
CA ILE A 117 -10.59 6.32 -1.71
C ILE A 117 -10.65 4.94 -2.39
N ALA A 118 -10.24 3.89 -1.69
CA ALA A 118 -10.18 2.52 -2.19
C ALA A 118 -11.56 2.00 -2.61
N ILE A 119 -12.60 2.25 -1.81
CA ILE A 119 -13.97 1.78 -2.13
C ILE A 119 -14.52 2.45 -3.39
N PRO A 120 -14.61 3.80 -3.48
CA PRO A 120 -15.14 4.43 -4.70
C PRO A 120 -14.30 4.15 -5.93
N SER A 121 -12.96 4.16 -5.82
CA SER A 121 -12.09 3.87 -6.98
C SER A 121 -12.28 2.44 -7.49
N SER A 122 -12.45 1.46 -6.60
CA SER A 122 -12.75 0.07 -6.98
C SER A 122 -14.09 -0.03 -7.73
N LEU A 123 -15.12 0.65 -7.24
CA LEU A 123 -16.43 0.71 -7.90
C LEU A 123 -16.35 1.38 -9.29
N CYS A 124 -15.61 2.49 -9.41
CA CYS A 124 -15.37 3.15 -10.69
C CYS A 124 -14.63 2.24 -11.67
N THR A 125 -13.61 1.50 -11.21
CA THR A 125 -12.85 0.55 -12.02
C THR A 125 -13.76 -0.57 -12.55
N ILE A 126 -14.62 -1.14 -11.68
CA ILE A 126 -15.59 -2.16 -12.07
C ILE A 126 -16.60 -1.60 -13.09
N LEU A 127 -17.11 -0.38 -12.87
CA LEU A 127 -18.03 0.28 -13.79
C LEU A 127 -17.42 0.48 -15.18
N PHE A 128 -16.23 1.07 -15.28
CA PHE A 128 -15.58 1.28 -16.57
C PHE A 128 -15.22 -0.02 -17.27
N PHE A 129 -14.88 -1.07 -16.51
CA PHE A 129 -14.66 -2.40 -17.06
C PHE A 129 -15.94 -2.99 -17.67
N ILE A 130 -17.07 -2.88 -16.98
CA ILE A 130 -18.39 -3.31 -17.48
C ILE A 130 -18.76 -2.51 -18.74
N LEU A 131 -18.65 -1.18 -18.71
CA LEU A 131 -18.99 -0.30 -19.85
C LEU A 131 -18.11 -0.57 -21.08
N ALA A 132 -16.80 -0.72 -20.89
CA ALA A 132 -15.89 -1.08 -21.97
C ALA A 132 -16.20 -2.46 -22.55
N SER A 133 -16.65 -3.40 -21.71
CA SER A 133 -17.10 -4.72 -22.13
C SER A 133 -18.39 -4.63 -22.94
N LEU A 134 -19.44 -3.98 -22.44
CA LEU A 134 -20.70 -3.80 -23.15
C LEU A 134 -20.52 -3.18 -24.55
N SER A 135 -19.65 -2.18 -24.66
CA SER A 135 -19.33 -1.58 -25.97
C SER A 135 -18.62 -2.56 -26.90
N LYS A 136 -17.67 -3.36 -26.40
CA LYS A 136 -16.98 -4.38 -27.21
C LYS A 136 -17.92 -5.42 -27.84
N TYR A 137 -19.05 -5.74 -27.20
CA TYR A 137 -20.00 -6.74 -27.70
C TYR A 137 -21.23 -6.14 -28.39
N GLY A 138 -21.17 -4.85 -28.75
CA GLY A 138 -22.22 -4.22 -29.56
C GLY A 138 -23.49 -3.84 -28.80
N TYR A 139 -23.51 -3.95 -27.46
CA TYR A 139 -24.62 -3.42 -26.66
C TYR A 139 -24.59 -1.90 -26.56
N ILE A 140 -23.41 -1.29 -26.74
CA ILE A 140 -23.20 0.17 -26.76
C ILE A 140 -22.39 0.49 -28.03
N PRO A 141 -22.65 1.62 -28.73
CA PRO A 141 -21.89 1.99 -29.92
C PRO A 141 -20.37 1.99 -29.71
N ASP A 142 -19.62 1.47 -30.67
CA ASP A 142 -18.16 1.28 -30.58
C ASP A 142 -17.36 2.57 -30.32
N ILE A 143 -17.92 3.73 -30.70
CA ILE A 143 -17.29 5.04 -30.47
C ILE A 143 -17.01 5.30 -28.98
N TYR A 144 -17.86 4.79 -28.07
CA TYR A 144 -17.70 4.98 -26.63
C TYR A 144 -16.63 4.08 -26.01
N LYS A 145 -16.23 3.00 -26.69
CA LYS A 145 -15.21 2.06 -26.21
C LYS A 145 -13.91 2.77 -25.88
N MET A 146 -13.44 3.64 -26.76
CA MET A 146 -12.16 4.34 -26.55
C MET A 146 -12.21 5.23 -25.32
N ILE A 147 -13.34 5.89 -25.09
CA ILE A 147 -13.58 6.76 -23.92
C ILE A 147 -13.55 5.92 -22.64
N PHE A 148 -14.31 4.83 -22.55
CA PHE A 148 -14.32 3.98 -21.36
C PHE A 148 -12.95 3.38 -21.04
N VAL A 149 -12.20 2.98 -22.08
CA VAL A 149 -10.84 2.45 -21.90
C VAL A 149 -9.88 3.54 -21.42
N ALA A 150 -10.00 4.77 -21.92
CA ALA A 150 -9.18 5.89 -21.47
C ALA A 150 -9.38 6.20 -19.99
N PHE A 151 -10.59 6.03 -19.44
CA PHE A 151 -10.87 6.17 -18.01
C PHE A 151 -10.54 4.93 -17.17
N LEU A 152 -10.63 3.73 -17.75
CA LEU A 152 -10.35 2.49 -17.05
C LEU A 152 -8.88 2.41 -16.60
N ILE A 153 -7.93 2.78 -17.45
CA ILE A 153 -6.49 2.70 -17.15
C ILE A 153 -6.11 3.50 -15.89
N PRO A 154 -6.39 4.81 -15.78
CA PRO A 154 -6.08 5.58 -14.58
C PRO A 154 -6.88 5.08 -13.36
N SER A 155 -8.13 4.63 -13.55
CA SER A 155 -8.94 4.06 -12.47
C SER A 155 -8.27 2.82 -11.85
N ILE A 156 -7.74 1.91 -12.69
CA ILE A 156 -7.00 0.72 -12.23
C ILE A 156 -5.76 1.14 -11.43
N ILE A 157 -4.99 2.10 -11.92
CA ILE A 157 -3.79 2.60 -11.24
C ILE A 157 -4.16 3.11 -9.84
N ILE A 158 -5.18 3.97 -9.74
CA ILE A 158 -5.66 4.52 -8.47
C ILE A 158 -6.15 3.40 -7.53
N THR A 159 -6.94 2.45 -8.04
CA THR A 159 -7.44 1.31 -7.26
C THR A 159 -6.27 0.49 -6.70
N VAL A 160 -5.28 0.15 -7.50
CA VAL A 160 -4.11 -0.64 -7.05
C VAL A 160 -3.35 0.10 -5.96
N TYR A 161 -3.07 1.40 -6.14
CA TYR A 161 -2.31 2.20 -5.18
C TYR A 161 -3.06 2.48 -3.87
N THR A 162 -4.38 2.32 -3.82
CA THR A 162 -5.20 2.60 -2.64
C THR A 162 -5.61 1.32 -1.91
N VAL A 163 -6.00 0.28 -2.64
CA VAL A 163 -6.45 -1.00 -2.07
C VAL A 163 -5.31 -1.75 -1.39
N ILE A 164 -4.11 -1.79 -1.99
CA ILE A 164 -2.96 -2.51 -1.41
C ILE A 164 -2.60 -1.93 -0.02
N PRO A 165 -2.36 -0.62 0.15
CA PRO A 165 -2.11 -0.05 1.47
C PRO A 165 -3.29 -0.22 2.43
N CYS A 166 -4.53 -0.03 1.96
CA CYS A 166 -5.74 -0.17 2.79
C CYS A 166 -5.82 -1.55 3.44
N MET A 167 -5.68 -2.61 2.65
CA MET A 167 -5.71 -3.99 3.14
C MET A 167 -4.51 -4.30 4.04
N SER A 168 -3.34 -3.73 3.76
CA SER A 168 -2.15 -3.87 4.60
C SER A 168 -2.34 -3.25 5.99
N PHE A 169 -2.90 -2.04 6.07
CA PHE A 169 -3.23 -1.40 7.35
C PHE A 169 -4.31 -2.15 8.10
N TYR A 170 -5.38 -2.59 7.42
CA TYR A 170 -6.41 -3.43 8.02
C TYR A 170 -5.83 -4.72 8.64
N SER A 171 -4.96 -5.40 7.90
CA SER A 171 -4.29 -6.63 8.39
C SER A 171 -3.44 -6.37 9.62
N LYS A 172 -2.67 -5.26 9.64
CA LYS A 172 -1.88 -4.85 10.81
C LYS A 172 -2.77 -4.58 12.04
N ILE A 173 -3.85 -3.81 11.87
CA ILE A 173 -4.80 -3.51 12.94
C ILE A 173 -5.41 -4.79 13.51
N ASN A 174 -5.88 -5.69 12.64
CA ASN A 174 -6.51 -6.93 13.08
C ASN A 174 -5.50 -7.81 13.83
N LYS A 175 -4.28 -7.94 13.30
CA LYS A 175 -3.21 -8.70 13.95
C LYS A 175 -2.91 -8.19 15.37
N LEU A 176 -2.85 -6.87 15.54
CA LEU A 176 -2.58 -6.24 16.85
C LEU A 176 -3.72 -6.47 17.85
N LYS A 177 -4.97 -6.50 17.38
CA LYS A 177 -6.16 -6.73 18.21
C LYS A 177 -6.37 -8.20 18.61
N THR A 178 -5.92 -9.16 17.79
CA THR A 178 -6.27 -10.59 17.94
C THR A 178 -5.16 -11.46 18.56
N ASN A 179 -4.32 -10.95 19.46
CA ASN A 179 -3.20 -11.74 20.02
C ASN A 179 -3.63 -13.13 20.55
N GLY A 180 -3.39 -14.20 19.76
CA GLY A 180 -3.74 -15.60 20.10
C GLY A 180 -3.59 -16.65 18.98
N ASP A 181 -3.92 -16.36 17.72
CA ASP A 181 -4.11 -17.43 16.70
C ASP A 181 -3.24 -17.30 15.41
N THR A 182 -2.04 -16.72 15.51
CA THR A 182 -1.41 -16.01 14.38
C THR A 182 -0.19 -16.64 13.70
N GLU A 183 0.04 -17.95 13.79
CA GLU A 183 0.94 -18.61 12.81
C GLU A 183 0.21 -19.00 11.53
N ASN A 184 -1.03 -19.48 11.59
CA ASN A 184 -1.76 -20.01 10.42
C ASN A 184 -2.39 -18.92 9.53
N LYS A 185 -2.85 -17.80 10.11
CA LYS A 185 -3.42 -16.67 9.36
C LYS A 185 -2.36 -15.91 8.52
N ASN A 186 -1.07 -16.03 8.86
CA ASN A 186 0.01 -15.25 8.25
C ASN A 186 0.31 -15.65 6.79
N GLY A 187 0.10 -16.92 6.45
CA GLY A 187 0.15 -17.39 5.05
C GLY A 187 -1.07 -16.89 4.27
N ASN A 188 -2.26 -17.01 4.85
CA ASN A 188 -3.51 -16.82 4.11
C ASN A 188 -3.77 -15.37 3.67
N TYR A 189 -3.42 -14.34 4.45
CA TYR A 189 -3.59 -12.95 3.99
C TYR A 189 -2.56 -12.57 2.92
N LYS A 190 -1.32 -13.08 3.02
CA LYS A 190 -0.30 -12.89 1.98
C LYS A 190 -0.73 -13.57 0.69
N ILE A 191 -1.30 -14.77 0.80
CA ILE A 191 -1.90 -15.52 -0.31
C ILE A 191 -3.11 -14.76 -0.87
N ALA A 192 -4.00 -14.20 -0.03
CA ALA A 192 -5.14 -13.41 -0.49
C ALA A 192 -4.70 -12.12 -1.21
N HIS A 193 -3.68 -11.44 -0.71
CA HIS A 193 -3.06 -10.29 -1.37
C HIS A 193 -2.38 -10.67 -2.69
N ALA A 194 -1.64 -11.78 -2.71
CA ALA A 194 -1.04 -12.33 -3.92
C ALA A 194 -2.13 -12.73 -4.93
N LEU A 195 -3.24 -13.33 -4.47
CA LEU A 195 -4.37 -13.69 -5.32
C LEU A 195 -5.09 -12.45 -5.85
N LEU A 196 -5.33 -11.42 -5.03
CA LEU A 196 -5.98 -10.18 -5.47
C LEU A 196 -5.11 -9.42 -6.49
N THR A 197 -3.80 -9.38 -6.26
CA THR A 197 -2.84 -8.78 -7.21
C THR A 197 -2.72 -9.61 -8.49
N VAL A 198 -2.63 -10.94 -8.41
CA VAL A 198 -2.64 -11.83 -9.57
C VAL A 198 -3.97 -11.72 -10.34
N MET A 199 -5.10 -11.58 -9.65
CA MET A 199 -6.41 -11.49 -10.27
C MET A 199 -6.62 -10.13 -10.96
N THR A 200 -6.16 -9.03 -10.34
CA THR A 200 -6.16 -7.70 -10.98
C THR A 200 -5.22 -7.65 -12.18
N LEU A 201 -4.02 -8.24 -12.08
CA LEU A 201 -3.08 -8.38 -13.21
C LEU A 201 -3.63 -9.28 -14.32
N LEU A 202 -4.32 -10.37 -13.96
CA LEU A 202 -5.01 -11.25 -14.91
C LEU A 202 -6.12 -10.52 -15.64
N LEU A 203 -6.92 -9.69 -14.94
CA LEU A 203 -7.95 -8.87 -15.57
C LEU A 203 -7.34 -7.85 -16.56
N VAL A 204 -6.24 -7.21 -16.18
CA VAL A 204 -5.49 -6.30 -17.07
C VAL A 204 -4.91 -7.06 -18.28
N GLY A 205 -4.27 -8.21 -18.05
CA GLY A 205 -3.69 -9.05 -19.09
C GLY A 205 -4.74 -9.59 -20.05
N LEU A 206 -5.86 -10.10 -19.54
CA LEU A 206 -6.99 -10.56 -20.33
C LEU A 206 -7.60 -9.43 -21.16
N PHE A 207 -7.73 -8.23 -20.60
CA PHE A 207 -8.20 -7.05 -21.31
C PHE A 207 -7.25 -6.67 -22.47
N LEU A 208 -5.93 -6.68 -22.22
CA LEU A 208 -4.90 -6.45 -23.24
C LEU A 208 -4.93 -7.53 -24.33
N LEU A 209 -5.01 -8.82 -23.97
CA LEU A 209 -5.11 -9.93 -24.92
C LEU A 209 -6.40 -9.84 -25.77
N SER A 210 -7.48 -9.35 -25.19
CA SER A 210 -8.74 -9.07 -25.87
C SER A 210 -8.60 -8.00 -26.97
N LYS A 211 -7.61 -7.10 -26.88
CA LYS A 211 -7.30 -6.11 -27.91
C LYS A 211 -6.53 -6.71 -29.10
N PHE A 212 -5.83 -7.83 -28.91
CA PHE A 212 -4.93 -8.43 -29.90
C PHE A 212 -5.54 -9.55 -30.77
N LYS A 213 -6.87 -9.75 -30.76
CA LYS A 213 -7.57 -10.83 -31.52
C LYS A 213 -7.04 -12.26 -31.27
N PHE A 214 -6.29 -12.50 -30.19
CA PHE A 214 -5.51 -13.73 -30.04
C PHE A 214 -6.28 -14.92 -29.45
N LEU A 215 -7.40 -14.72 -28.74
CA LEU A 215 -8.20 -15.80 -28.14
C LEU A 215 -9.70 -15.61 -28.40
N HIS A 216 -10.31 -16.57 -29.10
CA HIS A 216 -11.76 -16.66 -29.29
C HIS A 216 -12.38 -17.49 -28.14
N ILE A 217 -12.25 -17.02 -26.89
CA ILE A 217 -12.95 -17.64 -25.75
C ILE A 217 -14.45 -17.41 -25.93
N ALA A 218 -15.27 -18.45 -25.72
CA ALA A 218 -16.73 -18.30 -25.71
C ALA A 218 -17.13 -17.24 -24.68
N ASN A 219 -17.72 -16.15 -25.16
CA ASN A 219 -17.94 -14.90 -24.42
C ASN A 219 -18.56 -15.10 -23.03
N ALA A 220 -19.45 -16.07 -22.86
CA ALA A 220 -20.08 -16.40 -21.58
C ALA A 220 -19.08 -16.87 -20.49
N VAL A 221 -18.07 -17.66 -20.86
CA VAL A 221 -17.07 -18.20 -19.93
C VAL A 221 -16.17 -17.08 -19.39
N PHE A 222 -15.82 -16.12 -20.24
CA PHE A 222 -15.05 -14.95 -19.85
C PHE A 222 -15.78 -14.09 -18.81
N TYR A 223 -17.08 -13.88 -19.01
CA TYR A 223 -17.92 -13.10 -18.10
C TYR A 223 -18.17 -13.80 -16.77
N ILE A 224 -18.38 -15.11 -16.79
CA ILE A 224 -18.52 -15.91 -15.57
C ILE A 224 -17.23 -15.83 -14.76
N LEU A 225 -16.06 -15.95 -15.40
CA LEU A 225 -14.77 -15.80 -14.73
C LEU A 225 -14.56 -14.39 -14.16
N CYS A 226 -14.85 -13.34 -14.94
CA CYS A 226 -14.73 -11.95 -14.45
C CYS A 226 -15.71 -11.65 -13.30
N PHE A 227 -16.94 -12.15 -13.40
CA PHE A 227 -17.98 -11.98 -12.38
C PHE A 227 -17.63 -12.73 -11.09
N ILE A 228 -17.15 -13.98 -11.20
CA ILE A 228 -16.64 -14.74 -10.06
C ILE A 228 -15.45 -14.01 -9.42
N CYS A 229 -14.52 -13.48 -10.21
CA CYS A 229 -13.41 -12.67 -9.72
C CYS A 229 -13.90 -11.44 -8.95
N ILE A 230 -14.87 -10.69 -9.48
CA ILE A 230 -15.45 -9.52 -8.81
C ILE A 230 -16.15 -9.93 -7.50
N LEU A 231 -16.95 -11.00 -7.50
CA LEU A 231 -17.61 -11.50 -6.30
C LEU A 231 -16.62 -11.97 -5.23
N LEU A 232 -15.49 -12.57 -5.63
CA LEU A 232 -14.43 -12.96 -4.72
C LEU A 232 -13.70 -11.75 -4.12
N VAL A 233 -13.49 -10.65 -4.86
CA VAL A 233 -12.97 -9.40 -4.27
C VAL A 233 -13.97 -8.82 -3.29
N MET A 234 -15.24 -8.76 -3.69
CA MET A 234 -16.30 -8.19 -2.86
C MET A 234 -16.49 -9.01 -1.57
N SER A 235 -16.42 -10.34 -1.64
CA SER A 235 -16.53 -11.19 -0.45
C SER A 235 -15.32 -11.03 0.46
N ILE A 236 -14.10 -10.90 -0.06
CA ILE A 236 -12.90 -10.61 0.76
C ILE A 236 -13.01 -9.23 1.44
N CYS A 237 -13.61 -8.23 0.78
CA CYS A 237 -13.86 -6.92 1.37
C CYS A 237 -15.05 -6.89 2.35
N LEU A 238 -16.00 -7.83 2.23
CA LEU A 238 -17.21 -7.91 3.06
C LEU A 238 -17.06 -8.86 4.26
N VAL A 239 -16.13 -9.82 4.19
CA VAL A 239 -15.74 -10.64 5.33
C VAL A 239 -14.91 -9.78 6.28
N LYS A 240 -15.66 -9.06 7.12
CA LYS A 240 -15.26 -8.53 8.42
C LYS A 240 -14.66 -9.61 9.31
#